data_AF-A0A916DYJ2-F1
#
_entry.id   AF-A0A916DYJ2-F1
#
_cell.length_a   1.000
_cell.length_b   1.000
_cell.length_c   1.000
_cell.angle_alpha   90.00
_cell.angle_beta   90.00
_cell.angle_gamma   90.00
#
_symmetry.space_group_name_H-M   'P 1'
#
loop_
_entity.id
_entity.type
_entity.pdbx_description
1 polymer ?
#
loop_
_entity_poly.entity_id
_entity_poly.type
_entity_poly.pdbx_seq_one_letter_code
_entity_poly.pdbx_strand_id
1 'polypeptide(L)'
;MPIIQSNKLFACGSNGNGQLGIGSFEDTNIPTACKFFITKQTEQQLESQEFQLSQKTFNSVLENLDTKPKVISGGGNHSAIITSFGELWMSGLNDDGQSGIASDSLKESKFNKVEILDEHEVRRWKYVTCGWNFSLAVEEENGYIYSFGKGVYGELGCGENVKKTGGRGVRIKGVEGVEKVVCGLRHVVCLNKEGKCFGWGSNKYGQLTKFDKDNNEKSHKKKKETLYFEPVRIFHDLNLRVIDVACGQNHTVLLTSDGELYTFGLNKYGQLGYDFPNKIKFSDIPKKIDHESIGKVKSIHCGWNNTIIICDDDKLLIWGRNDHGQCGKNNPENENDVDGWMDKPVPLYYLPQNLILSEGFEIEEFGDGMNMEIVELEITKTDGNP
;
A
#
# COMPACT_ATOMS: atom_id res chain seq x y z
N MET A 1 -3.47 -9.73 34.90
CA MET A 1 -3.88 -8.32 34.74
C MET A 1 -4.53 -8.21 33.38
N PRO A 2 -5.69 -7.55 33.21
CA PRO A 2 -6.29 -7.40 31.89
C PRO A 2 -5.29 -6.63 31.02
N ILE A 3 -4.92 -7.21 29.89
CA ILE A 3 -4.17 -6.53 28.84
C ILE A 3 -5.06 -5.39 28.39
N ILE A 4 -4.70 -4.15 28.73
CA ILE A 4 -5.30 -2.98 28.10
C ILE A 4 -4.72 -2.98 26.69
N GLN A 5 -5.38 -3.65 25.75
CA GLN A 5 -5.16 -3.45 24.31
C GLN A 5 -5.41 -1.97 24.06
N SER A 6 -4.36 -1.16 24.09
CA SER A 6 -4.51 0.24 23.74
C SER A 6 -4.73 0.29 22.23
N ASN A 7 -5.88 0.78 21.78
CA ASN A 7 -6.24 1.06 20.38
C ASN A 7 -5.37 2.17 19.78
N LYS A 8 -4.06 2.12 19.99
CA LYS A 8 -3.10 3.16 19.62
C LYS A 8 -2.34 2.72 18.38
N LEU A 9 -2.42 3.52 17.34
CA LEU A 9 -1.56 3.42 16.18
C LEU A 9 -0.16 3.97 16.54
N PHE A 10 0.88 3.23 16.17
CA PHE A 10 2.27 3.67 16.31
C PHE A 10 2.93 3.72 14.94
N ALA A 11 3.82 4.69 14.75
CA ALA A 11 4.56 4.86 13.51
C ALA A 11 6.03 5.23 13.80
N CYS A 12 6.91 4.88 12.88
CA CYS A 12 8.33 5.23 12.87
C CYS A 12 8.85 5.37 11.44
N GLY A 13 10.01 5.97 11.28
CA GLY A 13 10.68 6.29 10.02
C GLY A 13 10.74 7.79 9.76
N SER A 14 10.80 8.14 8.47
CA SER A 14 10.82 9.54 8.06
C SER A 14 9.45 10.21 8.24
N ASN A 15 9.47 11.49 8.62
CA ASN A 15 8.29 12.26 8.99
C ASN A 15 8.37 13.75 8.60
N GLY A 16 9.34 14.14 7.76
CA GLY A 16 9.49 15.55 7.33
C GLY A 16 8.24 16.15 6.65
N ASN A 17 7.30 15.32 6.20
CA ASN A 17 6.01 15.74 5.66
C ASN A 17 4.83 15.56 6.62
N GLY A 18 5.06 15.02 7.81
CA GLY A 18 4.02 14.68 8.79
C GLY A 18 3.34 13.35 8.50
N GLN A 19 3.93 12.50 7.66
CA GLN A 19 3.34 11.24 7.21
C GLN A 19 3.15 10.20 8.32
N LEU A 20 3.90 10.31 9.41
CA LEU A 20 3.69 9.43 10.58
C LEU A 20 2.52 9.91 11.45
N GLY A 21 2.12 11.18 11.31
CA GLY A 21 1.02 11.74 12.08
C GLY A 21 1.26 11.77 13.59
N ILE A 22 2.51 11.94 14.04
CA ILE A 22 2.91 11.82 15.46
C ILE A 22 2.91 13.15 16.24
N GLY A 23 2.45 14.24 15.63
CA GLY A 23 2.39 15.58 16.23
C GLY A 23 3.69 16.39 16.10
N SER A 24 4.73 15.84 15.48
CA SER A 24 5.98 16.53 15.11
C SER A 24 6.31 16.29 13.63
N PHE A 25 7.23 17.05 13.06
CA PHE A 25 7.78 16.79 11.71
C PHE A 25 9.16 16.12 11.75
N GLU A 26 9.57 15.64 12.93
CA GLU A 26 10.85 14.99 13.13
C GLU A 26 10.73 13.51 12.82
N ASP A 27 11.75 12.98 12.14
CA ASP A 27 11.92 11.55 11.93
C ASP A 27 12.06 10.84 13.29
N THR A 28 11.58 9.61 13.39
CA THR A 28 11.70 8.82 14.62
C THR A 28 12.03 7.37 14.31
N ASN A 29 13.07 6.83 14.92
CA ASN A 29 13.44 5.42 14.80
C ASN A 29 12.82 4.55 15.91
N ILE A 30 11.93 5.13 16.72
CA ILE A 30 11.22 4.45 17.80
C ILE A 30 9.72 4.50 17.50
N PRO A 31 8.98 3.39 17.63
CA PRO A 31 7.52 3.39 17.51
C PRO A 31 6.89 4.48 18.38
N THR A 32 6.32 5.49 17.73
CA THR A 32 5.78 6.69 18.38
C THR A 32 4.27 6.75 18.13
N ALA A 33 3.49 7.02 19.18
CA ALA A 33 2.04 7.02 19.07
C ALA A 33 1.53 8.14 18.15
N CYS A 34 0.71 7.76 17.17
CA CYS A 34 0.06 8.68 16.24
C CYS A 34 -0.98 9.56 16.95
N LYS A 35 -1.29 10.69 16.32
CA LYS A 35 -2.19 11.74 16.77
C LYS A 35 -3.27 11.96 15.73
N PHE A 36 -4.48 12.19 16.21
CA PHE A 36 -5.66 12.44 15.39
C PHE A 36 -6.16 13.86 15.64
N PHE A 37 -6.59 14.54 14.58
CA PHE A 37 -7.22 15.84 14.67
C PHE A 37 -8.65 15.70 15.19
N ILE A 38 -9.00 16.45 16.23
CA ILE A 38 -10.36 16.55 16.77
C ILE A 38 -10.78 18.00 16.58
N THR A 39 -11.95 18.25 15.98
CA THR A 39 -12.36 19.60 15.54
C THR A 39 -12.38 20.65 16.66
N LYS A 40 -12.11 21.91 16.28
CA LYS A 40 -12.13 23.09 17.17
C LYS A 40 -13.47 23.33 17.90
N GLN A 41 -14.60 22.87 17.35
CA GLN A 41 -15.90 22.95 18.05
C GLN A 41 -15.92 22.06 19.29
N THR A 42 -15.28 20.89 19.21
CA THR A 42 -15.06 20.02 20.36
C THR A 42 -14.10 20.70 21.33
N GLU A 43 -13.00 21.31 20.85
CA GLU A 43 -12.08 22.07 21.71
C GLU A 43 -12.76 23.26 22.43
N GLN A 44 -13.60 24.04 21.75
CA GLN A 44 -14.33 25.18 22.34
C GLN A 44 -15.48 24.76 23.26
N GLN A 45 -16.20 23.66 22.95
CA GLN A 45 -17.16 23.08 23.89
C GLN A 45 -16.44 22.52 25.14
N LEU A 46 -15.24 21.95 24.97
CA LEU A 46 -14.41 21.40 26.04
C LEU A 46 -13.68 22.49 26.88
N GLU A 47 -13.40 23.67 26.32
CA GLU A 47 -12.85 24.82 27.07
C GLU A 47 -13.88 25.47 28.01
N SER A 48 -15.17 25.16 27.86
CA SER A 48 -16.25 25.78 28.65
C SER A 48 -16.67 25.03 29.93
N GLN A 49 -16.01 23.94 30.33
CA GLN A 49 -16.23 23.31 31.64
C GLN A 49 -14.92 22.85 32.31
N GLU A 50 -14.55 23.58 33.38
CA GLU A 50 -13.62 23.23 34.47
C GLU A 50 -12.27 22.59 34.08
N PHE A 51 -11.26 23.48 33.99
CA PHE A 51 -9.85 23.29 33.65
C PHE A 51 -9.01 22.30 34.51
N GLN A 52 -9.63 21.44 35.32
CA GLN A 52 -8.95 20.37 36.08
C GLN A 52 -9.69 19.02 35.98
N LEU A 53 -11.02 18.99 35.86
CA LEU A 53 -11.75 17.76 35.49
C LEU A 53 -11.55 17.41 34.00
N SER A 54 -11.31 18.41 33.16
CA SER A 54 -11.21 18.26 31.71
C SER A 54 -10.00 17.46 31.25
N GLN A 55 -8.88 17.34 31.98
CA GLN A 55 -7.78 16.46 31.55
C GLN A 55 -8.16 14.97 31.62
N LYS A 56 -8.96 14.58 32.61
CA LYS A 56 -9.47 13.20 32.72
C LYS A 56 -10.54 12.92 31.67
N THR A 57 -11.42 13.89 31.42
CA THR A 57 -12.45 13.79 30.37
C THR A 57 -11.85 13.85 28.96
N PHE A 58 -10.84 14.69 28.72
CA PHE A 58 -10.05 14.79 27.49
C PHE A 58 -9.35 13.48 27.17
N ASN A 59 -8.66 12.89 28.16
CA ASN A 59 -8.10 11.55 28.01
C ASN A 59 -9.21 10.52 27.79
N SER A 60 -10.38 10.61 28.45
CA SER A 60 -11.49 9.67 28.25
C SER A 60 -12.17 9.79 26.87
N VAL A 61 -12.22 10.98 26.27
CA VAL A 61 -12.81 11.20 24.94
C VAL A 61 -11.83 10.76 23.85
N LEU A 62 -10.53 11.01 24.03
CA LEU A 62 -9.47 10.43 23.20
C LEU A 62 -9.37 8.89 23.35
N GLU A 63 -9.65 8.36 24.54
CA GLU A 63 -9.71 6.91 24.81
C GLU A 63 -10.99 6.26 24.25
N ASN A 64 -12.07 7.03 24.03
CA ASN A 64 -13.35 6.55 23.49
C ASN A 64 -13.54 6.77 21.97
N LEU A 65 -12.66 7.55 21.33
CA LEU A 65 -12.56 7.56 19.88
C LEU A 65 -11.94 6.21 19.48
N ASP A 66 -12.79 5.26 19.07
CA ASP A 66 -12.33 3.98 18.52
C ASP A 66 -11.65 4.23 17.17
N THR A 67 -10.39 4.64 17.29
CA THR A 67 -9.44 4.88 16.21
C THR A 67 -8.70 3.59 15.86
N LYS A 68 -9.22 2.43 16.31
CA LYS A 68 -8.63 1.12 16.00
C LYS A 68 -8.48 1.02 14.49
N PRO A 69 -7.24 1.03 13.97
CA PRO A 69 -7.02 0.90 12.54
C PRO A 69 -7.50 -0.51 12.14
N LYS A 70 -8.28 -0.55 11.08
CA LYS A 70 -8.71 -1.76 10.38
C LYS A 70 -7.92 -1.99 9.10
N VAL A 71 -7.51 -0.89 8.47
CA VAL A 71 -6.68 -0.88 7.26
C VAL A 71 -5.69 0.27 7.41
N ILE A 72 -4.43 0.01 7.12
CA ILE A 72 -3.37 1.03 7.08
C ILE A 72 -2.79 1.02 5.67
N SER A 73 -2.49 2.21 5.13
CA SER A 73 -1.70 2.32 3.90
C SER A 73 -0.66 3.44 3.94
N GLY A 74 0.60 3.10 3.70
CA GLY A 74 1.71 4.04 3.55
C GLY A 74 2.07 4.34 2.09
N GLY A 75 2.04 5.62 1.74
CA GLY A 75 2.46 6.14 0.43
C GLY A 75 3.90 6.65 0.43
N GLY A 76 4.22 7.50 -0.55
CA GLY A 76 5.53 8.12 -0.65
C GLY A 76 5.83 9.12 0.46
N ASN A 77 4.86 9.99 0.78
CA ASN A 77 5.01 11.05 1.78
C ASN A 77 3.71 11.33 2.55
N HIS A 78 2.83 10.34 2.59
CA HIS A 78 1.54 10.40 3.28
C HIS A 78 1.12 9.00 3.69
N SER A 79 0.25 8.93 4.68
CA SER A 79 -0.29 7.68 5.20
C SER A 79 -1.80 7.81 5.33
N ALA A 80 -2.49 6.69 5.24
CA ALA A 80 -3.92 6.59 5.41
C ALA A 80 -4.25 5.48 6.39
N ILE A 81 -5.34 5.66 7.13
CA ILE A 81 -5.97 4.59 7.89
C ILE A 81 -7.47 4.60 7.67
N ILE A 82 -8.07 3.42 7.80
CA ILE A 82 -9.51 3.27 7.98
C ILE A 82 -9.76 2.73 9.37
N THR A 83 -10.63 3.38 10.14
CA THR A 83 -11.00 2.93 11.50
C THR A 83 -12.01 1.77 11.45
N SER A 84 -12.25 1.11 12.58
CA SER A 84 -13.32 0.12 12.75
C SER A 84 -14.71 0.63 12.34
N PHE A 85 -14.96 1.94 12.51
CA PHE A 85 -16.18 2.62 12.06
C PHE A 85 -16.24 2.87 10.56
N GLY A 86 -15.16 2.63 9.81
CA GLY A 86 -15.10 2.89 8.37
C GLY A 86 -14.78 4.34 8.04
N GLU A 87 -14.18 5.10 8.96
CA GLU A 87 -13.75 6.48 8.68
C GLU A 87 -12.36 6.47 8.05
N LEU A 88 -12.15 7.25 7.00
CA LEU A 88 -10.84 7.44 6.37
C LEU A 88 -10.12 8.62 7.01
N TRP A 89 -8.91 8.39 7.48
CA TRP A 89 -8.05 9.41 8.06
C TRP A 89 -6.70 9.41 7.36
N MET A 90 -6.16 10.59 7.05
CA MET A 90 -4.89 10.71 6.34
C MET A 90 -3.97 11.76 6.97
N SER A 91 -2.66 11.54 6.85
CA SER A 91 -1.61 12.44 7.35
C SER A 91 -0.48 12.53 6.35
N GLY A 92 0.20 13.68 6.27
CA GLY A 92 1.38 13.88 5.43
C GLY A 92 1.20 14.92 4.34
N LEU A 93 2.05 14.83 3.31
CA LEU A 93 2.08 15.76 2.18
C LEU A 93 0.75 15.79 1.44
N ASN A 94 0.26 16.98 1.08
CA ASN A 94 -1.02 17.15 0.40
C ASN A 94 -0.99 18.16 -0.77
N ASP A 95 0.19 18.49 -1.30
CA ASP A 95 0.37 19.49 -2.35
C ASP A 95 -0.40 19.16 -3.66
N ASP A 96 -0.60 17.87 -3.93
CA ASP A 96 -1.37 17.37 -5.07
C ASP A 96 -2.81 16.99 -4.68
N GLY A 97 -3.17 17.05 -3.39
CA GLY A 97 -4.46 16.61 -2.85
C GLY A 97 -4.52 15.12 -2.46
N GLN A 98 -3.37 14.46 -2.34
CA GLN A 98 -3.26 13.00 -2.13
C GLN A 98 -3.79 12.51 -0.78
N SER A 99 -3.88 13.39 0.21
CA SER A 99 -4.44 13.08 1.53
C SER A 99 -5.96 13.31 1.60
N GLY A 100 -6.60 13.71 0.50
CA GLY A 100 -8.05 13.94 0.45
C GLY A 100 -8.56 15.08 1.35
N ILE A 101 -7.65 15.89 1.90
CA ILE A 101 -7.97 17.04 2.74
C ILE A 101 -7.93 18.30 1.87
N ALA A 102 -8.80 19.28 2.12
CA ALA A 102 -8.79 20.54 1.38
C ALA A 102 -7.43 21.25 1.47
N SER A 103 -6.92 21.76 0.34
CA SER A 103 -5.56 22.35 0.24
C SER A 103 -5.28 23.54 1.16
N ASP A 104 -6.33 24.17 1.68
CA ASP A 104 -6.23 25.38 2.49
C ASP A 104 -6.06 25.06 4.00
N SER A 105 -6.05 23.77 4.37
CA SER A 105 -5.76 23.33 5.74
C SER A 105 -4.30 23.59 6.09
N LEU A 106 -4.03 24.03 7.34
CA LEU A 106 -2.67 24.13 7.86
C LEU A 106 -1.95 22.77 7.78
N LYS A 107 -0.66 22.78 7.46
CA LYS A 107 0.17 21.57 7.47
C LYS A 107 0.31 21.09 8.92
N GLU A 108 -0.35 19.99 9.25
CA GLU A 108 -0.27 19.35 10.55
C GLU A 108 0.26 17.92 10.42
N SER A 109 1.10 17.51 11.37
CA SER A 109 1.54 16.11 11.49
C SER A 109 0.56 15.34 12.36
N LYS A 110 -0.70 15.27 11.92
CA LYS A 110 -1.78 14.54 12.59
C LYS A 110 -2.66 13.92 11.51
N PHE A 111 -3.24 12.77 11.83
CA PHE A 111 -4.28 12.18 11.00
C PHE A 111 -5.54 13.05 11.04
N ASN A 112 -6.00 13.46 9.87
CA ASN A 112 -7.21 14.25 9.68
C ASN A 112 -8.26 13.40 8.97
N LYS A 113 -9.51 13.52 9.39
CA LYS A 113 -10.62 12.82 8.78
C LYS A 113 -10.86 13.38 7.37
N VAL A 114 -10.99 12.48 6.39
CA VAL A 114 -11.31 12.82 5.01
C VAL A 114 -12.82 12.94 4.87
N GLU A 115 -13.30 14.17 4.64
CA GLU A 115 -14.70 14.45 4.33
C GLU A 115 -14.84 14.60 2.80
N ILE A 116 -15.54 13.68 2.14
CA ILE A 116 -15.80 13.82 0.70
C ILE A 116 -16.93 14.83 0.49
N LEU A 117 -16.67 15.84 -0.35
CA LEU A 117 -17.62 16.88 -0.73
C LEU A 117 -18.44 16.54 -2.00
N ASP A 118 -18.57 15.26 -2.35
CA ASP A 118 -19.35 14.81 -3.52
C ASP A 118 -20.85 14.74 -3.18
N GLU A 119 -21.72 14.76 -4.19
CA GLU A 119 -23.19 14.65 -4.04
C GLU A 119 -23.62 13.32 -3.40
N HIS A 120 -22.74 12.31 -3.43
CA HIS A 120 -22.90 11.04 -2.75
C HIS A 120 -22.08 11.01 -1.47
N GLU A 121 -22.76 11.15 -0.33
CA GLU A 121 -22.16 11.05 0.99
C GLU A 121 -21.65 9.61 1.21
N VAL A 122 -20.32 9.42 1.15
CA VAL A 122 -19.69 8.15 1.50
C VAL A 122 -19.76 7.97 3.01
N ARG A 123 -20.54 6.98 3.44
CA ARG A 123 -20.76 6.69 4.86
C ARG A 123 -19.61 5.94 5.50
N ARG A 124 -19.08 4.93 4.79
CA ARG A 124 -18.02 4.05 5.28
C ARG A 124 -17.07 3.64 4.17
N TRP A 125 -15.79 3.63 4.52
CA TRP A 125 -14.69 3.14 3.71
C TRP A 125 -14.35 1.71 4.08
N LYS A 126 -14.03 0.91 3.05
CA LYS A 126 -13.68 -0.50 3.17
C LYS A 126 -12.18 -0.73 3.04
N TYR A 127 -11.53 -0.08 2.07
CA TYR A 127 -10.11 -0.22 1.76
C TYR A 127 -9.49 1.12 1.38
N VAL A 128 -8.21 1.27 1.66
CA VAL A 128 -7.40 2.41 1.21
C VAL A 128 -6.02 1.91 0.77
N THR A 129 -5.48 2.52 -0.28
CA THR A 129 -4.11 2.26 -0.75
C THR A 129 -3.44 3.55 -1.21
N CYS A 130 -2.19 3.74 -0.81
CA CYS A 130 -1.41 4.92 -1.08
C CYS A 130 -0.31 4.64 -2.12
N GLY A 131 -0.26 5.46 -3.16
CA GLY A 131 0.84 5.51 -4.12
C GLY A 131 1.87 6.58 -3.76
N TRP A 132 2.59 7.10 -4.75
CA TRP A 132 3.64 8.11 -4.50
C TRP A 132 3.07 9.49 -4.15
N ASN A 133 2.20 10.02 -5.02
CA ASN A 133 1.51 11.31 -4.85
C ASN A 133 0.00 11.19 -5.10
N PHE A 134 -0.55 10.00 -4.87
CA PHE A 134 -1.97 9.74 -5.04
C PHE A 134 -2.43 8.65 -4.08
N SER A 135 -3.73 8.58 -3.86
CA SER A 135 -4.38 7.57 -3.01
C SER A 135 -5.66 7.09 -3.67
N LEU A 136 -6.07 5.88 -3.31
CA LEU A 136 -7.36 5.33 -3.68
C LEU A 136 -8.06 4.83 -2.44
N ALA A 137 -9.36 5.02 -2.37
CA ALA A 137 -10.19 4.44 -1.33
C ALA A 137 -11.45 3.82 -1.95
N VAL A 138 -11.90 2.71 -1.37
CA VAL A 138 -13.07 1.95 -1.82
C VAL A 138 -14.17 2.10 -0.77
N GLU A 139 -15.34 2.58 -1.17
CA GLU A 139 -16.49 2.67 -0.27
C GLU A 139 -17.17 1.31 -0.06
N GLU A 140 -17.75 1.10 1.12
CA GLU A 140 -18.20 -0.22 1.57
C GLU A 140 -19.54 -0.66 0.96
N GLU A 141 -20.44 0.28 0.64
CA GLU A 141 -21.83 0.02 0.29
C GLU A 141 -21.96 -0.52 -1.14
N ASN A 142 -21.36 0.16 -2.12
CA ASN A 142 -21.41 -0.24 -3.53
C ASN A 142 -20.05 -0.69 -4.10
N GLY A 143 -18.95 -0.51 -3.34
CA GLY A 143 -17.61 -0.84 -3.82
C GLY A 143 -17.04 0.15 -4.83
N TYR A 144 -17.54 1.41 -4.86
CA TYR A 144 -16.98 2.43 -5.74
C TYR A 144 -15.59 2.87 -5.30
N ILE A 145 -14.73 3.15 -6.28
CA ILE A 145 -13.35 3.61 -6.05
C ILE A 145 -13.31 5.14 -6.21
N TYR A 146 -12.70 5.80 -5.23
CA TYR A 146 -12.40 7.22 -5.26
C TYR A 146 -10.89 7.41 -5.30
N SER A 147 -10.44 8.35 -6.12
CA SER A 147 -9.03 8.72 -6.28
C SER A 147 -8.75 10.11 -5.73
N PHE A 148 -7.56 10.29 -5.16
CA PHE A 148 -7.09 11.54 -4.57
C PHE A 148 -5.65 11.81 -5.02
N GLY A 149 -5.28 13.07 -5.21
CA GLY A 149 -3.90 13.45 -5.52
C GLY A 149 -3.65 13.70 -7.01
N LYS A 150 -2.48 13.28 -7.48
CA LYS A 150 -1.94 13.56 -8.82
C LYS A 150 -2.38 12.53 -9.87
N GLY A 151 -2.69 13.00 -11.09
CA GLY A 151 -3.12 12.15 -12.21
C GLY A 151 -2.36 12.34 -13.53
N VAL A 152 -1.19 12.98 -13.50
CA VAL A 152 -0.45 13.33 -14.74
C VAL A 152 0.11 12.12 -15.49
N TYR A 153 0.22 10.95 -14.84
CA TYR A 153 0.57 9.68 -15.47
C TYR A 153 -0.63 8.73 -15.56
N GLY A 154 -1.83 9.22 -15.29
CA GLY A 154 -3.08 8.45 -15.31
C GLY A 154 -3.41 7.75 -13.99
N GLU A 155 -2.69 8.02 -12.90
CA GLU A 155 -2.82 7.30 -11.62
C GLU A 155 -4.23 7.38 -11.01
N LEU A 156 -4.97 8.44 -11.33
CA LEU A 156 -6.33 8.64 -10.83
C LEU A 156 -7.38 7.79 -11.55
N GLY A 157 -7.11 7.27 -12.75
CA GLY A 157 -8.09 6.46 -13.49
C GLY A 157 -9.37 7.19 -13.91
N CYS A 158 -9.39 8.53 -13.85
CA CYS A 158 -10.59 9.37 -14.10
C CYS A 158 -10.57 10.12 -15.45
N GLY A 159 -9.69 9.71 -16.37
CA GLY A 159 -9.50 10.34 -17.68
C GLY A 159 -8.41 11.42 -17.72
N GLU A 160 -7.96 11.75 -18.93
CA GLU A 160 -6.80 12.63 -19.20
C GLU A 160 -6.95 14.08 -18.67
N ASN A 161 -8.19 14.52 -18.48
CA ASN A 161 -8.50 15.89 -18.07
C ASN A 161 -8.27 16.13 -16.56
N VAL A 162 -8.16 15.08 -15.75
CA VAL A 162 -8.00 15.18 -14.29
C VAL A 162 -6.52 15.08 -13.91
N LYS A 163 -5.84 16.23 -13.86
CA LYS A 163 -4.40 16.28 -13.54
C LYS A 163 -4.09 16.20 -12.05
N LYS A 164 -5.01 16.69 -11.22
CA LYS A 164 -4.99 16.57 -9.76
C LYS A 164 -6.39 16.80 -9.19
N THR A 165 -6.65 16.32 -7.97
CA THR A 165 -8.00 16.40 -7.39
C THR A 165 -8.22 17.55 -6.41
N GLY A 166 -7.15 18.20 -5.93
CA GLY A 166 -7.25 19.33 -4.99
C GLY A 166 -7.91 18.97 -3.66
N GLY A 167 -7.84 17.69 -3.26
CA GLY A 167 -8.41 17.16 -2.02
C GLY A 167 -9.82 16.58 -2.16
N ARG A 168 -10.57 16.90 -3.23
CA ARG A 168 -11.89 16.28 -3.45
C ARG A 168 -11.72 14.91 -4.09
N GLY A 169 -12.26 13.85 -3.49
CA GLY A 169 -12.21 12.52 -4.11
C GLY A 169 -12.92 12.51 -5.46
N VAL A 170 -12.32 11.89 -6.48
CA VAL A 170 -12.94 11.73 -7.80
C VAL A 170 -13.26 10.26 -8.03
N ARG A 171 -14.53 9.96 -8.28
CA ARG A 171 -15.01 8.60 -8.52
C ARG A 171 -14.52 8.05 -9.87
N ILE A 172 -13.91 6.87 -9.82
CA ILE A 172 -13.49 6.10 -10.99
C ILE A 172 -14.70 5.35 -11.57
N LYS A 173 -14.80 5.33 -12.90
CA LYS A 173 -15.84 4.60 -13.64
C LYS A 173 -15.24 3.41 -14.39
N GLY A 174 -16.08 2.44 -14.77
CA GLY A 174 -15.69 1.32 -15.62
C GLY A 174 -15.17 0.08 -14.89
N VAL A 175 -15.21 0.06 -13.55
CA VAL A 175 -14.90 -1.12 -12.73
C VAL A 175 -15.98 -1.28 -11.67
N GLU A 176 -16.46 -2.51 -11.50
CA GLU A 176 -17.50 -2.89 -10.53
C GLU A 176 -17.05 -4.09 -9.71
N GLY A 177 -17.65 -4.24 -8.52
CA GLY A 177 -17.41 -5.41 -7.66
C GLY A 177 -15.97 -5.50 -7.16
N VAL A 178 -15.37 -4.36 -6.81
CA VAL A 178 -13.97 -4.27 -6.38
C VAL A 178 -13.76 -5.05 -5.07
N GLU A 179 -12.77 -5.92 -5.07
CA GLU A 179 -12.36 -6.72 -3.92
C GLU A 179 -11.07 -6.19 -3.32
N LYS A 180 -10.08 -5.88 -4.17
CA LYS A 180 -8.79 -5.34 -3.76
C LYS A 180 -8.29 -4.31 -4.77
N VAL A 181 -7.64 -3.27 -4.27
CA VAL A 181 -6.97 -2.25 -5.08
C VAL A 181 -5.60 -1.98 -4.50
N VAL A 182 -4.58 -1.97 -5.35
CA VAL A 182 -3.18 -1.79 -4.94
C VAL A 182 -2.49 -0.74 -5.81
N CYS A 183 -1.77 0.17 -5.15
CA CYS A 183 -0.96 1.19 -5.80
C CYS A 183 0.50 0.73 -5.96
N GLY A 184 1.08 0.96 -7.13
CA GLY A 184 2.53 1.10 -7.28
C GLY A 184 2.98 2.56 -7.21
N LEU A 185 4.13 2.89 -7.80
CA LEU A 185 4.61 4.28 -7.82
C LEU A 185 3.65 5.22 -8.58
N ARG A 186 3.26 4.80 -9.78
CA ARG A 186 2.46 5.57 -10.76
C ARG A 186 1.45 4.69 -11.50
N HIS A 187 1.14 3.52 -10.97
CA HIS A 187 0.23 2.58 -11.60
C HIS A 187 -0.63 1.93 -10.53
N VAL A 188 -1.77 1.41 -10.94
CA VAL A 188 -2.76 0.81 -10.06
C VAL A 188 -3.23 -0.47 -10.68
N VAL A 189 -3.42 -1.48 -9.82
CA VAL A 189 -4.11 -2.71 -10.20
C VAL A 189 -5.29 -2.93 -9.26
N CYS A 190 -6.43 -3.24 -9.85
CA CYS A 190 -7.67 -3.53 -9.17
C CYS A 190 -8.09 -4.96 -9.50
N LEU A 191 -8.44 -5.73 -8.47
CA LEU A 191 -9.04 -7.06 -8.56
C LEU A 191 -10.52 -6.96 -8.20
N ASN A 192 -11.39 -7.54 -9.03
CA ASN A 192 -12.82 -7.65 -8.73
C ASN A 192 -13.20 -9.06 -8.22
N LYS A 193 -14.42 -9.19 -7.69
CA LYS A 193 -15.01 -10.44 -7.18
C LYS A 193 -15.09 -11.58 -8.20
N GLU A 194 -14.95 -11.30 -9.48
CA GLU A 194 -14.94 -12.30 -10.55
C GLU A 194 -13.53 -12.82 -10.86
N GLY A 195 -12.50 -12.34 -10.14
CA GLY A 195 -11.10 -12.66 -10.40
C GLY A 195 -10.52 -11.93 -11.63
N LYS A 196 -11.20 -10.89 -12.13
CA LYS A 196 -10.73 -10.07 -13.25
C LYS A 196 -9.90 -8.90 -12.71
N CYS A 197 -8.81 -8.59 -13.40
CA CYS A 197 -7.97 -7.46 -13.09
C CYS A 197 -8.15 -6.29 -14.05
N PHE A 198 -8.10 -5.09 -13.50
CA PHE A 198 -8.09 -3.84 -14.23
C PHE A 198 -6.88 -3.02 -13.79
N GLY A 199 -6.30 -2.27 -14.73
CA GLY A 199 -5.10 -1.49 -14.47
C GLY A 199 -5.18 -0.10 -15.09
N TRP A 200 -4.55 0.88 -14.45
CA TRP A 200 -4.38 2.23 -14.98
C TRP A 200 -3.13 2.90 -14.44
N GLY A 201 -2.75 4.03 -15.04
CA GLY A 201 -1.52 4.76 -14.77
C GLY A 201 -0.41 4.50 -15.79
N SER A 202 0.83 4.70 -15.35
CA SER A 202 2.03 4.50 -16.17
C SER A 202 2.27 3.02 -16.47
N ASN A 203 2.51 2.72 -17.74
CA ASN A 203 2.94 1.41 -18.22
C ASN A 203 4.35 1.47 -18.85
N LYS A 204 5.23 2.35 -18.34
CA LYS A 204 6.57 2.58 -18.88
C LYS A 204 7.42 1.32 -19.04
N TYR A 205 7.31 0.39 -18.10
CA TYR A 205 8.09 -0.86 -18.06
C TYR A 205 7.21 -2.10 -18.26
N GLY A 206 5.97 -1.93 -18.74
CA GLY A 206 5.07 -3.05 -18.96
C GLY A 206 4.31 -3.53 -17.71
N GLN A 207 4.38 -2.80 -16.59
CA GLN A 207 3.77 -3.19 -15.30
C GLN A 207 2.23 -3.21 -15.27
N LEU A 208 1.56 -2.85 -16.36
CA LEU A 208 0.11 -3.07 -16.51
C LEU A 208 -0.20 -4.07 -17.62
N THR A 209 0.81 -4.50 -18.39
CA THR A 209 0.73 -5.29 -19.62
C THR A 209 -0.23 -4.73 -20.68
N LYS A 210 0.03 -5.06 -21.95
CA LYS A 210 -0.99 -5.08 -23.01
C LYS A 210 -0.65 -6.20 -23.98
N PHE A 211 -0.20 -7.32 -23.42
CA PHE A 211 0.11 -8.49 -24.19
C PHE A 211 -1.17 -8.95 -24.87
N ASP A 212 -1.21 -8.75 -26.17
CA ASP A 212 -2.23 -9.21 -27.09
C ASP A 212 -1.61 -10.41 -27.82
N LYS A 213 -2.11 -11.62 -27.54
CA LYS A 213 -1.60 -12.87 -28.10
C LYS A 213 -1.60 -12.88 -29.64
N ASP A 214 -2.45 -12.07 -30.27
CA ASP A 214 -2.60 -12.01 -31.72
C ASP A 214 -1.60 -11.04 -32.38
N ASN A 215 -0.95 -10.16 -31.59
CA ASN A 215 0.06 -9.20 -32.05
C ASN A 215 1.50 -9.65 -31.74
N ASN A 216 1.79 -10.93 -32.01
CA ASN A 216 3.13 -11.50 -31.89
C ASN A 216 4.16 -10.72 -32.75
N GLU A 217 5.33 -10.43 -32.15
CA GLU A 217 6.62 -10.08 -32.79
C GLU A 217 7.02 -8.62 -33.10
N LYS A 218 6.29 -7.56 -32.69
CA LYS A 218 6.75 -6.16 -32.99
C LYS A 218 7.20 -5.29 -31.80
N SER A 219 7.34 -5.82 -30.58
CA SER A 219 7.41 -4.98 -29.36
C SER A 219 8.80 -4.49 -28.90
N HIS A 220 9.92 -4.77 -29.59
CA HIS A 220 11.25 -4.30 -29.16
C HIS A 220 11.72 -2.95 -29.76
N LYS A 221 10.88 -2.26 -30.55
CA LYS A 221 11.18 -0.86 -30.92
C LYS A 221 10.77 0.06 -29.77
N LYS A 222 11.61 1.06 -29.46
CA LYS A 222 11.40 2.11 -28.42
C LYS A 222 9.93 2.57 -28.37
N LYS A 223 9.11 1.90 -27.56
CA LYS A 223 7.72 2.32 -27.35
C LYS A 223 7.78 3.56 -26.47
N LYS A 224 7.15 4.64 -26.94
CA LYS A 224 6.81 5.79 -26.10
C LYS A 224 6.06 5.27 -24.88
N GLU A 225 6.33 5.85 -23.71
CA GLU A 225 5.61 5.49 -22.47
C GLU A 225 4.11 5.50 -22.74
N THR A 226 3.46 4.38 -22.46
CA THR A 226 2.00 4.25 -22.55
C THR A 226 1.42 4.60 -21.20
N LEU A 227 0.46 5.52 -21.19
CA LEU A 227 -0.27 5.95 -20.00
C LEU A 227 -1.72 5.55 -20.19
N TYR A 228 -2.32 4.95 -19.16
CA TYR A 228 -3.74 4.63 -19.14
C TYR A 228 -4.40 5.56 -18.13
N PHE A 229 -5.24 6.47 -18.63
CA PHE A 229 -5.93 7.43 -17.77
C PHE A 229 -7.27 6.91 -17.26
N GLU A 230 -7.69 5.73 -17.72
CA GLU A 230 -8.92 5.06 -17.34
C GLU A 230 -8.62 3.56 -17.12
N PRO A 231 -9.41 2.84 -16.30
CA PRO A 231 -9.21 1.41 -16.09
C PRO A 231 -9.30 0.62 -17.39
N VAL A 232 -8.24 -0.14 -17.69
CA VAL A 232 -8.23 -1.11 -18.79
C VAL A 232 -8.20 -2.51 -18.21
N ARG A 233 -8.88 -3.46 -18.85
CA ARG A 233 -8.79 -4.88 -18.44
C ARG A 233 -7.40 -5.40 -18.76
N ILE A 234 -6.75 -6.01 -17.77
CA ILE A 234 -5.39 -6.56 -17.88
C ILE A 234 -5.44 -8.08 -17.68
N PHE A 235 -4.46 -8.81 -18.23
CA PHE A 235 -4.33 -10.28 -18.17
C PHE A 235 -5.44 -11.10 -18.83
N HIS A 236 -6.40 -10.48 -19.54
CA HIS A 236 -7.55 -11.20 -20.07
C HIS A 236 -7.18 -12.34 -21.03
N ASP A 237 -6.08 -12.21 -21.77
CA ASP A 237 -5.62 -13.22 -22.72
C ASP A 237 -4.95 -14.44 -22.06
N LEU A 238 -4.64 -14.36 -20.77
CA LEU A 238 -3.98 -15.45 -20.05
C LEU A 238 -4.97 -16.46 -19.44
N ASN A 239 -6.28 -16.17 -19.46
CA ASN A 239 -7.32 -17.01 -18.84
C ASN A 239 -7.00 -17.41 -17.39
N LEU A 240 -6.30 -16.54 -16.65
CA LEU A 240 -5.94 -16.78 -15.26
C LEU A 240 -7.13 -16.41 -14.36
N ARG A 241 -7.37 -17.22 -13.33
CA ARG A 241 -8.23 -16.85 -12.20
C ARG A 241 -7.36 -16.25 -11.11
N VAL A 242 -7.26 -14.93 -11.09
CA VAL A 242 -6.45 -14.20 -10.10
C VAL A 242 -7.23 -14.11 -8.78
N ILE A 243 -6.56 -14.37 -7.67
CA ILE A 243 -7.10 -14.29 -6.31
C ILE A 243 -6.42 -13.23 -5.45
N ASP A 244 -5.21 -12.80 -5.82
CA ASP A 244 -4.53 -11.69 -5.14
C ASP A 244 -3.59 -10.94 -6.11
N VAL A 245 -3.34 -9.66 -5.79
CA VAL A 245 -2.49 -8.76 -6.55
C VAL A 245 -1.63 -7.91 -5.62
N ALA A 246 -0.37 -7.68 -6.02
CA ALA A 246 0.54 -6.76 -5.33
C ALA A 246 1.34 -5.92 -6.34
N CYS A 247 1.63 -4.67 -5.97
CA CYS A 247 2.36 -3.72 -6.80
C CYS A 247 3.54 -3.13 -6.02
N GLY A 248 4.74 -3.23 -6.60
CA GLY A 248 5.89 -2.43 -6.17
C GLY A 248 5.99 -1.13 -6.93
N GLN A 249 7.19 -0.56 -7.02
CA GLN A 249 7.42 0.73 -7.70
C GLN A 249 6.95 0.68 -9.16
N ASN A 250 7.48 -0.27 -9.92
CA ASN A 250 7.20 -0.44 -11.35
C ASN A 250 7.08 -1.92 -11.74
N HIS A 251 6.67 -2.78 -10.83
CA HIS A 251 6.41 -4.20 -11.10
C HIS A 251 5.12 -4.63 -10.40
N THR A 252 4.53 -5.70 -10.92
CA THR A 252 3.27 -6.26 -10.44
C THR A 252 3.41 -7.76 -10.29
N VAL A 253 2.74 -8.28 -9.27
CA VAL A 253 2.73 -9.68 -8.86
C VAL A 253 1.27 -10.13 -8.81
N LEU A 254 0.99 -11.32 -9.36
CA LEU A 254 -0.34 -11.94 -9.35
C LEU A 254 -0.24 -13.32 -8.70
N LEU A 255 -1.23 -13.64 -7.89
CA LEU A 255 -1.46 -14.98 -7.37
C LEU A 255 -2.73 -15.55 -8.00
N THR A 256 -2.64 -16.74 -8.58
CA THR A 256 -3.80 -17.43 -9.14
C THR A 256 -4.41 -18.42 -8.14
N SER A 257 -5.65 -18.84 -8.38
CA SER A 257 -6.34 -19.85 -7.57
C SER A 257 -5.62 -21.20 -7.52
N ASP A 258 -4.75 -21.47 -8.50
CA ASP A 258 -3.94 -22.69 -8.57
C ASP A 258 -2.65 -22.58 -7.74
N GLY A 259 -2.45 -21.46 -7.01
CA GLY A 259 -1.26 -21.18 -6.22
C GLY A 259 -0.06 -20.76 -7.06
N GLU A 260 -0.27 -20.39 -8.32
CA GLU A 260 0.79 -19.97 -9.23
C GLU A 260 1.07 -18.47 -9.12
N LEU A 261 2.35 -18.12 -9.18
CA LEU A 261 2.84 -16.76 -9.05
C LEU A 261 3.29 -16.22 -10.41
N TYR A 262 2.80 -15.04 -10.79
CA TYR A 262 3.20 -14.36 -12.02
C TYR A 262 3.76 -12.98 -11.72
N THR A 263 4.85 -12.61 -12.40
CA THR A 263 5.48 -11.29 -12.26
C THR A 263 5.79 -10.66 -13.61
N PHE A 264 5.73 -9.32 -13.65
CA PHE A 264 6.04 -8.49 -14.82
C PHE A 264 6.26 -7.03 -14.40
N GLY A 265 6.76 -6.22 -15.33
CA GLY A 265 7.20 -4.86 -15.12
C GLY A 265 8.73 -4.74 -15.09
N LEU A 266 9.23 -3.76 -14.34
CA LEU A 266 10.65 -3.46 -14.19
C LEU A 266 11.39 -4.56 -13.43
N ASN A 267 12.60 -4.90 -13.89
CA ASN A 267 13.48 -5.89 -13.28
C ASN A 267 14.88 -5.31 -13.04
N LYS A 268 14.98 -4.08 -12.54
CA LYS A 268 16.26 -3.39 -12.33
C LYS A 268 17.15 -4.10 -11.29
N TYR A 269 16.53 -4.79 -10.34
CA TYR A 269 17.16 -5.37 -9.16
C TYR A 269 16.77 -6.83 -8.95
N GLY A 270 16.31 -7.52 -10.01
CA GLY A 270 15.88 -8.91 -9.93
C GLY A 270 14.49 -9.12 -9.31
N GLN A 271 13.71 -8.07 -9.07
CA GLN A 271 12.40 -8.15 -8.41
C GLN A 271 11.37 -9.05 -9.12
N LEU A 272 11.60 -9.43 -10.38
CA LEU A 272 10.73 -10.38 -11.09
C LEU A 272 11.00 -11.84 -10.74
N GLY A 273 12.14 -12.20 -10.15
CA GLY A 273 12.36 -13.52 -9.54
C GLY A 273 12.73 -14.68 -10.48
N TYR A 274 12.99 -14.42 -11.78
CA TYR A 274 13.29 -15.49 -12.75
C TYR A 274 14.50 -15.26 -13.66
N ASP A 275 15.10 -14.07 -13.67
CA ASP A 275 16.32 -13.75 -14.43
C ASP A 275 16.88 -12.39 -13.95
N PHE A 276 18.19 -12.18 -14.11
CA PHE A 276 18.86 -10.94 -13.71
C PHE A 276 18.62 -9.75 -14.67
N PRO A 277 18.84 -8.51 -14.19
CA PRO A 277 18.69 -7.28 -14.99
C PRO A 277 19.57 -7.19 -16.24
N ASN A 278 20.73 -7.86 -16.22
CA ASN A 278 21.65 -7.93 -17.36
C ASN A 278 21.06 -8.69 -18.55
N LYS A 279 20.16 -9.64 -18.29
CA LYS A 279 19.47 -10.46 -19.28
C LYS A 279 18.08 -9.91 -19.58
N ILE A 280 17.32 -9.53 -18.54
CA ILE A 280 15.96 -9.01 -18.67
C ILE A 280 15.82 -7.75 -17.83
N LYS A 281 15.78 -6.58 -18.49
CA LYS A 281 15.61 -5.28 -17.81
C LYS A 281 14.18 -5.02 -17.35
N PHE A 282 13.21 -5.52 -18.10
CA PHE A 282 11.78 -5.48 -17.78
C PHE A 282 11.04 -6.54 -18.62
N SER A 283 9.82 -6.89 -18.22
CA SER A 283 8.90 -7.75 -18.98
C SER A 283 7.52 -7.11 -19.06
N ASP A 284 6.95 -6.97 -20.24
CA ASP A 284 5.57 -6.53 -20.44
C ASP A 284 4.57 -7.70 -20.50
N ILE A 285 5.05 -8.92 -20.27
CA ILE A 285 4.26 -10.16 -20.28
C ILE A 285 4.34 -10.78 -18.88
N PRO A 286 3.20 -11.07 -18.22
CA PRO A 286 3.19 -11.85 -16.99
C PRO A 286 3.85 -13.21 -17.21
N LYS A 287 4.93 -13.46 -16.48
CA LYS A 287 5.66 -14.73 -16.55
C LYS A 287 5.50 -15.46 -15.22
N LYS A 288 5.17 -16.75 -15.31
CA LYS A 288 5.13 -17.63 -14.14
C LYS A 288 6.52 -17.74 -13.53
N ILE A 289 6.62 -17.61 -12.22
CA ILE A 289 7.83 -17.96 -11.48
C ILE A 289 7.78 -19.45 -11.17
N ASP A 290 8.77 -20.17 -11.67
CA ASP A 290 8.96 -21.59 -11.42
C ASP A 290 10.33 -21.77 -10.72
N HIS A 291 10.29 -21.91 -9.40
CA HIS A 291 11.48 -22.02 -8.57
C HIS A 291 11.26 -23.07 -7.49
N GLU A 292 12.22 -23.98 -7.30
CA GLU A 292 12.11 -25.14 -6.40
C GLU A 292 11.81 -24.78 -4.95
N SER A 293 12.26 -23.60 -4.49
CA SER A 293 11.98 -23.11 -3.13
C SER A 293 10.54 -22.63 -2.92
N ILE A 294 9.79 -22.32 -3.98
CA ILE A 294 8.42 -21.79 -3.87
C ILE A 294 7.46 -22.98 -3.74
N GLY A 295 6.87 -23.12 -2.56
CA GLY A 295 5.71 -23.99 -2.33
C GLY A 295 4.40 -23.33 -2.77
N LYS A 296 3.27 -23.90 -2.36
CA LYS A 296 1.96 -23.26 -2.59
C LYS A 296 1.91 -21.91 -1.89
N VAL A 297 1.63 -20.84 -2.64
CA VAL A 297 1.64 -19.46 -2.12
C VAL A 297 0.29 -19.13 -1.49
N LYS A 298 0.35 -18.60 -0.26
CA LYS A 298 -0.80 -18.15 0.55
C LYS A 298 -1.09 -16.66 0.34
N SER A 299 -0.05 -15.82 0.33
CA SER A 299 -0.19 -14.38 0.13
C SER A 299 1.01 -13.77 -0.58
N ILE A 300 0.78 -12.62 -1.23
CA ILE A 300 1.79 -11.89 -1.99
C ILE A 300 1.87 -10.42 -1.55
N HIS A 301 3.09 -9.89 -1.49
CA HIS A 301 3.35 -8.50 -1.12
C HIS A 301 4.51 -7.94 -1.93
N CYS A 302 4.60 -6.61 -2.01
CA CYS A 302 5.69 -5.92 -2.68
C CYS A 302 6.25 -4.80 -1.80
N GLY A 303 7.57 -4.74 -1.72
CA GLY A 303 8.27 -3.49 -1.39
C GLY A 303 8.36 -2.58 -2.62
N TRP A 304 9.18 -1.55 -2.56
CA TRP A 304 9.46 -0.71 -3.75
C TRP A 304 10.08 -1.52 -4.88
N ASN A 305 11.12 -2.28 -4.54
CA ASN A 305 11.94 -3.01 -5.47
C ASN A 305 12.13 -4.46 -5.04
N ASN A 306 11.19 -4.98 -4.26
CA ASN A 306 11.22 -6.31 -3.69
C ASN A 306 9.87 -6.98 -3.90
N THR A 307 9.91 -8.30 -4.05
CA THR A 307 8.73 -9.17 -4.02
C THR A 307 8.84 -10.06 -2.80
N ILE A 308 7.74 -10.19 -2.07
CA ILE A 308 7.63 -10.97 -0.85
C ILE A 308 6.46 -11.93 -1.03
N ILE A 309 6.64 -13.20 -0.66
CA ILE A 309 5.57 -14.18 -0.63
C ILE A 309 5.59 -14.94 0.68
N ILE A 310 4.41 -15.39 1.10
CA ILE A 310 4.23 -16.31 2.21
C ILE A 310 3.61 -17.58 1.64
N CYS A 311 4.25 -18.72 1.87
CA CYS A 311 3.78 -20.03 1.45
C CYS A 311 2.84 -20.65 2.50
N ASP A 312 2.08 -21.67 2.11
CA ASP A 312 1.17 -22.43 3.00
C ASP A 312 1.91 -23.15 4.15
N ASP A 313 3.21 -23.37 4.02
CA ASP A 313 4.09 -23.91 5.07
C ASP A 313 4.72 -22.80 5.93
N ASP A 314 4.14 -21.60 5.92
CA ASP A 314 4.55 -20.38 6.61
C ASP A 314 5.99 -19.91 6.28
N LYS A 315 6.58 -20.43 5.20
CA LYS A 315 7.85 -19.91 4.68
C LYS A 315 7.63 -18.54 4.04
N LEU A 316 8.34 -17.55 4.54
CA LEU A 316 8.47 -16.24 3.91
C LEU A 316 9.68 -16.25 2.98
N LEU A 317 9.43 -15.97 1.70
CA LEU A 317 10.47 -15.78 0.69
C LEU A 317 10.45 -14.34 0.20
N ILE A 318 11.63 -13.73 0.06
CA ILE A 318 11.81 -12.37 -0.43
C ILE A 318 12.92 -12.34 -1.48
N TRP A 319 12.78 -11.48 -2.48
CA TRP A 319 13.83 -11.18 -3.46
C TRP A 319 13.69 -9.75 -4.00
N GLY A 320 14.67 -9.30 -4.76
CA GLY A 320 14.79 -7.94 -5.29
C GLY A 320 15.98 -7.18 -4.71
N ARG A 321 15.81 -5.87 -4.51
CA ARG A 321 16.86 -4.96 -4.02
C ARG A 321 17.30 -5.29 -2.60
N ASN A 322 18.61 -5.36 -2.33
CA ASN A 322 19.15 -5.74 -1.01
C ASN A 322 20.37 -4.90 -0.57
N ASP A 323 20.61 -3.75 -1.21
CA ASP A 323 21.76 -2.88 -0.95
C ASP A 323 21.69 -2.19 0.42
N HIS A 324 20.54 -2.26 1.10
CA HIS A 324 20.32 -1.84 2.48
C HIS A 324 19.87 -3.00 3.38
N GLY A 325 20.05 -4.25 2.96
CA GLY A 325 19.64 -5.42 3.74
C GLY A 325 18.13 -5.70 3.74
N GLN A 326 17.36 -5.16 2.79
CA GLN A 326 15.89 -5.31 2.73
C GLN A 326 15.43 -6.78 2.65
N CYS A 327 16.26 -7.69 2.15
CA CYS A 327 15.99 -9.13 2.07
C CYS A 327 16.48 -9.91 3.30
N GLY A 328 16.97 -9.23 4.35
CA GLY A 328 17.36 -9.81 5.64
C GLY A 328 18.52 -10.81 5.63
N LYS A 329 19.28 -10.88 4.52
CA LYS A 329 20.62 -11.49 4.49
C LYS A 329 21.66 -10.38 4.51
N ASN A 330 22.58 -10.43 5.48
CA ASN A 330 23.85 -9.72 5.37
C ASN A 330 24.47 -10.10 4.03
N ASN A 331 24.84 -9.10 3.24
CA ASN A 331 25.58 -9.28 2.00
C ASN A 331 26.76 -10.22 2.32
N PRO A 332 26.83 -11.46 1.78
CA PRO A 332 27.96 -12.31 2.09
C PRO A 332 29.20 -11.56 1.61
N GLU A 333 30.24 -11.55 2.44
CA GLU A 333 31.58 -11.07 2.13
C GLU A 333 32.23 -11.91 1.01
N ASN A 334 31.54 -12.10 -0.12
CA ASN A 334 32.10 -12.55 -1.36
C ASN A 334 32.45 -11.30 -2.15
N GLU A 335 33.74 -10.99 -2.21
CA GLU A 335 34.35 -9.89 -2.98
C GLU A 335 34.02 -9.91 -4.50
N ASN A 336 33.19 -10.86 -4.97
CA ASN A 336 32.73 -10.99 -6.35
C ASN A 336 31.21 -10.76 -6.54
N ASP A 337 30.43 -10.56 -5.46
CA ASP A 337 28.98 -10.26 -5.54
C ASP A 337 28.75 -8.76 -5.29
N VAL A 338 29.17 -7.97 -6.26
CA VAL A 338 29.42 -6.52 -6.12
C VAL A 338 28.15 -5.66 -6.03
N ASP A 339 26.97 -6.27 -6.07
CA ASP A 339 25.80 -5.58 -6.61
C ASP A 339 24.63 -5.43 -5.61
N GLY A 340 24.59 -6.14 -4.48
CA GLY A 340 23.58 -5.85 -3.43
C GLY A 340 22.13 -6.12 -3.86
N TRP A 341 21.86 -7.12 -4.69
CA TRP A 341 20.49 -7.53 -5.07
C TRP A 341 20.33 -9.07 -5.02
N MET A 342 19.08 -9.54 -4.99
CA MET A 342 18.70 -10.97 -5.00
C MET A 342 17.70 -11.21 -6.15
N ASP A 343 18.03 -12.03 -7.13
CA ASP A 343 17.17 -12.30 -8.31
C ASP A 343 16.28 -13.55 -8.18
N LYS A 344 16.46 -14.29 -7.08
CA LYS A 344 15.71 -15.51 -6.77
C LYS A 344 15.12 -15.43 -5.37
N PRO A 345 13.98 -16.09 -5.13
CA PRO A 345 13.39 -16.17 -3.80
C PRO A 345 14.36 -16.73 -2.77
N VAL A 346 14.65 -15.96 -1.72
CA VAL A 346 15.45 -16.40 -0.57
C VAL A 346 14.60 -16.43 0.70
N PRO A 347 14.74 -17.46 1.56
CA PRO A 347 14.06 -17.46 2.85
C PRO A 347 14.56 -16.35 3.76
N LEU A 348 13.63 -15.67 4.43
CA LEU A 348 13.93 -14.72 5.50
C LEU A 348 14.01 -15.48 6.82
N TYR A 349 15.23 -15.73 7.31
CA TYR A 349 15.46 -16.55 8.52
C TYR A 349 15.29 -15.78 9.84
N TYR A 350 15.16 -14.45 9.78
CA TYR A 350 15.02 -13.59 10.96
C TYR A 350 13.75 -12.76 10.86
N LEU A 351 12.60 -13.40 11.06
CA LEU A 351 11.45 -12.66 11.58
C LEU A 351 11.63 -12.60 13.10
N PRO A 352 11.58 -11.40 13.73
CA PRO A 352 11.26 -11.32 15.15
C PRO A 352 10.04 -12.22 15.40
N GLN A 353 10.03 -13.00 16.47
CA GLN A 353 8.94 -13.94 16.78
C GLN A 353 7.53 -13.29 16.83
N ASN A 354 7.45 -11.96 16.77
CA ASN A 354 6.24 -11.16 16.82
C ASN A 354 6.03 -10.28 15.55
N LEU A 355 6.72 -10.54 14.44
CA LEU A 355 6.57 -9.77 13.20
C LEU A 355 5.54 -10.42 12.27
N ILE A 356 4.36 -9.79 12.15
CA ILE A 356 3.26 -10.21 11.27
C ILE A 356 3.18 -9.23 10.10
N LEU A 357 3.22 -9.73 8.85
CA LEU A 357 3.05 -8.92 7.63
C LEU A 357 1.57 -8.90 7.22
N SER A 358 0.97 -7.71 7.01
CA SER A 358 -0.47 -7.52 6.65
C SER A 358 -0.81 -8.00 5.23
N GLU A 359 -1.98 -8.55 4.87
CA GLU A 359 -3.37 -8.32 5.32
C GLU A 359 -4.14 -9.60 5.73
N GLY A 360 -5.01 -9.50 6.75
CA GLY A 360 -6.29 -10.22 6.78
C GLY A 360 -6.44 -11.54 7.54
N PHE A 361 -5.94 -11.70 8.77
CA PHE A 361 -6.32 -12.85 9.63
C PHE A 361 -6.62 -12.49 11.09
N GLU A 362 -7.71 -13.04 11.62
CA GLU A 362 -8.03 -13.16 13.04
C GLU A 362 -7.06 -14.16 13.71
N ILE A 363 -6.70 -13.92 14.98
CA ILE A 363 -5.90 -14.81 15.81
C ILE A 363 -6.77 -15.25 17.00
N GLU A 364 -6.95 -16.57 17.18
CA GLU A 364 -7.39 -17.17 18.45
C GLU A 364 -6.19 -17.27 19.42
N GLU A 365 -6.43 -16.89 20.68
CA GLU A 365 -5.44 -16.80 21.77
C GLU A 365 -4.75 -18.12 22.13
N PHE A 366 -3.47 -18.05 22.52
CA PHE A 366 -2.92 -18.89 23.60
C PHE A 366 -1.82 -18.18 24.41
N GLY A 367 -2.09 -17.98 25.72
CA GLY A 367 -1.14 -18.28 26.80
C GLY A 367 -0.13 -17.20 27.24
N ASP A 368 -0.52 -16.47 28.30
CA ASP A 368 0.28 -15.84 29.38
C ASP A 368 1.77 -15.49 29.12
N GLY A 369 1.98 -14.25 28.68
CA GLY A 369 3.26 -13.53 28.75
C GLY A 369 3.07 -12.08 28.32
N MET A 370 3.68 -11.13 29.04
CA MET A 370 3.55 -9.69 28.78
C MET A 370 4.31 -9.31 27.48
N ASN A 371 3.69 -9.55 26.33
CA ASN A 371 4.22 -9.18 25.01
C ASN A 371 3.42 -8.00 24.45
N MET A 372 4.11 -6.98 23.93
CA MET A 372 3.46 -6.03 23.02
C MET A 372 3.10 -6.78 21.73
N GLU A 373 1.82 -6.94 21.48
CA GLU A 373 1.30 -7.61 20.29
C GLU A 373 1.18 -6.59 19.15
N ILE A 374 2.00 -6.75 18.11
CA ILE A 374 1.88 -5.96 16.89
C ILE A 374 0.80 -6.63 16.04
N VAL A 375 -0.41 -6.08 16.09
CA VAL A 375 -1.59 -6.64 15.40
C VAL A 375 -1.53 -6.44 13.88
N GLU A 376 -0.82 -5.42 13.41
CA GLU A 376 -0.67 -5.10 11.98
C GLU A 376 0.66 -4.35 11.75
N LEU A 377 1.55 -4.90 10.93
CA LEU A 377 2.74 -4.21 10.44
C LEU A 377 2.64 -4.06 8.92
N GLU A 378 2.41 -2.83 8.46
CA GLU A 378 2.58 -2.48 7.05
C GLU A 378 4.03 -2.03 6.84
N ILE A 379 4.78 -2.78 6.02
CA ILE A 379 6.07 -2.28 5.50
C ILE A 379 5.73 -1.21 4.47
N THR A 380 5.73 0.04 4.92
CA THR A 380 5.49 1.18 4.04
C THR A 380 6.61 1.30 3.01
N LYS A 381 6.23 1.75 1.83
CA LYS A 381 7.06 1.86 0.63
C LYS A 381 8.11 2.97 0.77
N THR A 382 9.14 2.75 1.59
CA THR A 382 10.19 3.74 1.83
C THR A 382 11.28 3.70 0.78
N ASP A 383 11.68 4.89 0.32
CA ASP A 383 12.80 5.12 -0.60
C ASP A 383 14.12 5.04 0.20
N GLY A 384 14.49 3.83 0.63
CA GLY A 384 15.88 3.46 0.94
C GLY A 384 16.70 4.43 1.80
N ASN A 385 16.16 4.95 2.89
CA ASN A 385 16.98 5.41 4.01
C ASN A 385 16.29 5.01 5.33
N PRO A 386 17.07 4.52 6.32
CA PRO A 386 16.55 3.96 7.56
C PRO A 386 15.70 4.93 8.38
#